data_AF-A0A4Q3C7X5-F1
#
_entry.id   AF-A0A4Q3C7X5-F1
#
_cell.length_a   1.000
_cell.length_b   1.000
_cell.length_c   1.000
_cell.angle_alpha   90.00
_cell.angle_beta   90.00
_cell.angle_gamma   90.00
#
_symmetry.space_group_name_H-M   'P 1'
#
loop_
_entity.id
_entity.type
_entity.pdbx_description
1 polymer ?
#
loop_
_entity_poly.entity_id
_entity_poly.type
_entity_poly.pdbx_seq_one_letter_code
_entity_poly.pdbx_strand_id
1 'polypeptide(L)'
;MRKWVIRLAAALLVLALVVLVALMVWEPLAAHPGKAPPARDYRAEIVRDEWGVPHIYGKTDADVAYGVALAHSEDDFRTLQDVIAMTRGRYGALAGEDGAKFDYVLALLDARGTV
;
A
#
# COMPACT_ATOMS: atom_id res chain seq x y z
N MET A 1 -42.46 28.23 4.45
CA MET A 1 -41.70 27.61 3.34
C MET A 1 -40.18 27.71 3.55
N ARG A 2 -39.59 28.90 3.76
CA ARG A 2 -38.14 29.08 3.99
C ARG A 2 -37.52 28.18 5.08
N LYS A 3 -38.19 27.99 6.22
CA LYS A 3 -37.71 27.12 7.32
C LYS A 3 -37.64 25.63 6.94
N TRP A 4 -38.52 25.16 6.05
CA TRP A 4 -38.52 23.78 5.55
C TRP A 4 -37.41 23.56 4.53
N VAL A 5 -37.19 24.53 3.64
CA VAL A 5 -36.06 24.52 2.69
C VAL A 5 -34.72 24.48 3.42
N ILE A 6 -34.54 25.29 4.48
CA ILE A 6 -33.31 25.30 5.28
C ILE A 6 -33.08 23.95 5.98
N ARG A 7 -34.12 23.36 6.58
CA ARG A 7 -34.02 22.05 7.22
C ARG A 7 -33.66 20.94 6.24
N LEU A 8 -34.25 20.97 5.04
CA LEU A 8 -33.98 19.98 4.00
C LEU A 8 -32.55 20.13 3.45
N ALA A 9 -32.09 21.37 3.23
CA ALA A 9 -30.71 21.65 2.83
C ALA A 9 -29.70 21.21 3.92
N ALA A 10 -29.98 21.48 5.19
CA ALA A 10 -29.13 21.03 6.30
C ALA A 10 -29.08 19.50 6.39
N ALA A 11 -30.22 18.81 6.22
CA ALA A 11 -30.26 17.35 6.20
C ALA A 11 -29.45 16.76 5.03
N LEU A 12 -29.55 17.35 3.84
CA LEU A 12 -28.75 16.93 2.68
C LEU A 12 -27.25 17.17 2.89
N LEU A 13 -26.87 18.29 3.51
CA LEU A 13 -25.47 18.58 3.83
C LEU A 13 -24.91 17.56 4.83
N VAL A 14 -25.68 17.23 5.88
CA VAL A 14 -25.29 16.20 6.86
C VAL A 14 -25.16 14.83 6.18
N LEU A 15 -26.11 14.46 5.32
CA LEU A 15 -26.04 13.20 4.58
C LEU A 15 -24.80 13.15 3.68
N ALA A 16 -24.52 14.23 2.93
CA ALA A 16 -23.35 14.31 2.08
C ALA A 16 -22.04 14.18 2.87
N LEU A 17 -21.96 14.81 4.05
CA LEU A 17 -20.82 14.70 4.94
C LEU A 17 -20.64 13.26 5.47
N VAL A 18 -21.73 12.60 5.86
CA VAL A 18 -21.68 11.20 6.32
C VAL A 18 -21.20 10.28 5.19
N VAL A 19 -21.70 10.46 3.97
CA VAL A 19 -21.25 9.67 2.80
C VAL A 19 -19.77 9.93 2.52
N LEU A 20 -19.32 11.18 2.54
CA LEU A 20 -17.92 11.52 2.33
C LEU A 20 -17.00 10.83 3.36
N VAL A 21 -17.34 10.94 4.64
CA VAL A 21 -16.58 10.29 5.72
C VAL A 21 -16.58 8.77 5.56
N ALA A 22 -17.73 8.18 5.21
CA ALA A 22 -17.83 6.74 4.95
C ALA A 22 -16.88 6.32 3.83
N LEU A 23 -16.88 7.04 2.69
CA LEU A 23 -15.99 6.76 1.56
C LEU A 23 -14.49 6.90 1.93
N MET A 24 -14.15 7.83 2.82
CA MET A 24 -12.76 8.04 3.27
C MET A 24 -12.24 6.95 4.23
N VAL A 25 -13.13 6.27 4.96
CA VAL A 25 -12.74 5.35 6.06
C VAL A 25 -13.16 3.90 5.80
N TRP A 26 -13.96 3.62 4.77
CA TRP A 26 -14.47 2.27 4.48
C TRP A 26 -13.34 1.26 4.23
N GLU A 27 -12.29 1.65 3.50
CA GLU A 27 -11.22 0.73 3.11
C GLU A 27 -10.44 0.12 4.29
N PRO A 28 -9.90 0.90 5.25
CA PRO A 28 -9.20 0.32 6.39
C PRO A 28 -10.12 -0.54 7.28
N LEU A 29 -11.42 -0.26 7.30
CA LEU A 29 -12.40 -1.05 8.05
C LEU A 29 -12.74 -2.39 7.36
N ALA A 30 -12.77 -2.40 6.03
CA ALA A 30 -13.05 -3.59 5.23
C ALA A 30 -11.80 -4.43 4.93
N ALA A 31 -10.61 -3.87 5.13
CA ALA A 31 -9.35 -4.54 4.88
C ALA A 31 -9.15 -5.75 5.81
N HIS A 32 -8.88 -6.91 5.22
CA HIS A 32 -8.49 -8.10 5.97
C HIS A 32 -6.96 -8.14 6.07
N PRO A 33 -6.38 -8.06 7.28
CA PRO A 33 -4.94 -8.15 7.42
C PRO A 33 -4.46 -9.53 6.99
N GLY A 34 -3.41 -9.57 6.17
CA GLY A 34 -2.71 -10.82 5.88
C GLY A 34 -2.06 -11.39 7.14
N LYS A 35 -1.85 -12.70 7.17
CA LYS A 35 -1.10 -13.34 8.25
C LYS A 35 0.35 -12.83 8.22
N ALA A 36 0.75 -12.08 9.25
CA ALA A 36 2.13 -11.65 9.38
C ALA A 36 3.05 -12.88 9.55
N PRO A 37 4.26 -12.87 8.96
CA PRO A 37 5.26 -13.88 9.28
C PRO A 37 5.60 -13.82 10.78
N PRO A 38 6.03 -14.94 11.38
CA PRO A 38 6.43 -14.97 12.79
C PRO A 38 7.55 -13.96 13.04
N ALA A 39 7.47 -13.27 14.18
CA ALA A 39 8.49 -12.31 14.59
C ALA A 39 9.84 -13.01 14.70
N ARG A 40 10.86 -12.38 14.12
CA ARG A 40 12.24 -12.85 14.12
C ARG A 40 13.17 -11.66 14.35
N ASP A 41 14.22 -11.87 15.14
CA ASP A 41 15.31 -10.92 15.26
C ASP A 41 16.25 -11.12 14.06
N TYR A 42 16.28 -10.15 13.14
CA TYR A 42 17.14 -10.18 11.96
C TYR A 42 18.42 -9.42 12.22
N ARG A 43 19.57 -9.98 11.82
CA ARG A 43 20.87 -9.34 12.00
C ARG A 43 21.68 -9.34 10.70
N ALA A 44 21.61 -8.22 9.99
CA ALA A 44 22.38 -7.97 8.78
C ALA A 44 23.31 -6.77 8.96
N GLU A 45 24.49 -6.85 8.37
CA GLU A 45 25.43 -5.74 8.22
C GLU A 45 25.45 -5.32 6.75
N ILE A 46 25.28 -4.03 6.49
CA ILE A 46 25.27 -3.46 5.14
C ILE A 46 26.48 -2.53 5.04
N VAL A 47 27.43 -2.88 4.19
CA VAL A 47 28.61 -2.06 3.89
C VAL A 47 28.46 -1.57 2.45
N ARG A 48 28.48 -0.26 2.23
CA ARG A 48 28.41 0.31 0.88
C ARG A 48 29.80 0.67 0.37
N ASP A 49 30.04 0.42 -0.91
CA ASP A 49 31.25 0.88 -1.59
C ASP A 49 31.18 2.37 -1.96
N GLU A 50 32.19 2.88 -2.67
CA GLU A 50 32.26 4.29 -3.10
C GLU A 50 31.13 4.68 -4.07
N TRP A 51 30.52 3.70 -4.76
CA TRP A 51 29.41 3.89 -5.69
C TRP A 51 28.05 3.70 -5.02
N GLY A 52 28.02 3.40 -3.72
CA GLY A 52 26.80 3.13 -2.96
C GLY A 52 26.26 1.71 -3.11
N VAL A 53 26.99 0.80 -3.77
CA VAL A 53 26.55 -0.60 -3.96
C VAL A 53 26.60 -1.33 -2.62
N PRO A 54 25.48 -1.93 -2.16
CA PRO A 54 25.42 -2.60 -0.87
C PRO A 54 26.05 -4.00 -0.91
N HIS A 55 27.05 -4.22 -0.07
CA HIS A 55 27.58 -5.53 0.31
C HIS A 55 26.95 -5.97 1.62
N ILE A 56 26.14 -7.02 1.57
CA ILE A 56 25.24 -7.41 2.66
C ILE A 56 25.71 -8.73 3.28
N TYR A 57 25.92 -8.70 4.58
CA TYR A 57 26.40 -9.84 5.37
C TYR A 57 25.38 -10.23 6.43
N GLY A 58 25.13 -11.52 6.56
CA GLY A 58 24.23 -12.09 7.56
C GLY A 58 24.65 -13.51 7.91
N LYS A 59 24.28 -14.00 9.10
CA LYS A 59 24.60 -15.36 9.54
C LYS A 59 23.75 -16.43 8.86
N THR A 60 22.56 -16.04 8.39
CA THR A 60 21.63 -16.92 7.70
C THR A 60 21.06 -16.23 6.47
N ASP A 61 20.55 -17.01 5.52
CA ASP A 61 19.91 -16.47 4.31
C ASP A 61 18.76 -15.51 4.62
N ALA A 62 18.02 -15.78 5.70
CA ALA A 62 16.93 -14.90 6.15
C ALA A 62 17.44 -13.54 6.66
N ASP A 63 18.63 -13.50 7.29
CA ASP A 63 19.24 -12.24 7.70
C ASP A 63 19.71 -11.45 6.47
N VAL A 64 20.35 -12.12 5.52
CA VAL A 64 20.79 -11.49 4.26
C VAL A 64 19.60 -10.97 3.47
N ALA A 65 18.52 -11.74 3.34
CA ALA A 65 17.29 -11.31 2.64
C ALA A 65 16.65 -10.08 3.31
N TYR A 66 16.68 -10.02 4.65
CA TYR A 66 16.24 -8.82 5.38
C TYR A 66 17.13 -7.61 5.06
N GLY A 67 18.45 -7.79 5.06
CA GLY A 67 19.40 -6.74 4.68
C GLY A 67 19.20 -6.25 3.24
N VAL A 68 18.91 -7.15 2.29
CA VAL A 68 18.61 -6.80 0.89
C VAL A 68 17.37 -5.94 0.82
N ALA A 69 16.29 -6.34 1.50
CA ALA A 69 15.05 -5.57 1.53
C ALA A 69 15.28 -4.17 2.15
N LEU A 70 16.10 -4.08 3.20
CA LEU A 70 16.44 -2.80 3.83
C LEU A 70 17.27 -1.90 2.89
N ALA A 71 18.35 -2.42 2.29
CA ALA A 71 19.17 -1.65 1.36
C ALA A 71 18.36 -1.15 0.15
N HIS A 72 17.55 -2.01 -0.47
CA HIS A 72 16.62 -1.62 -1.53
C HIS A 72 15.65 -0.52 -1.09
N SER A 73 15.14 -0.61 0.14
CA SER A 73 14.22 0.41 0.68
C SER A 73 14.92 1.74 0.96
N GLU A 74 16.19 1.73 1.34
CA GLU A 74 16.98 2.94 1.50
C GLU A 74 17.26 3.63 0.15
N ASP A 75 17.50 2.84 -0.90
CA ASP A 75 17.90 3.35 -2.21
C ASP A 75 16.70 3.83 -3.06
N ASP A 76 15.56 3.11 -3.03
CA ASP A 76 14.37 3.46 -3.82
C ASP A 76 13.06 2.99 -3.17
N PHE A 77 12.74 3.56 -2.01
CA PHE A 77 11.51 3.22 -1.30
C PHE A 77 10.25 3.48 -2.13
N ARG A 78 10.22 4.58 -2.89
CA ARG A 78 9.02 5.03 -3.59
C ARG A 78 8.61 4.03 -4.67
N THR A 79 9.55 3.59 -5.50
CA THR A 79 9.25 2.60 -6.55
C THR A 79 8.84 1.27 -5.93
N LEU A 80 9.43 0.85 -4.81
CA LEU A 80 9.00 -0.35 -4.10
C LEU A 80 7.55 -0.25 -3.63
N GLN A 81 7.14 0.90 -3.08
CA GLN A 81 5.76 1.13 -2.67
C GLN A 81 4.79 1.03 -3.85
N ASP A 82 5.16 1.62 -4.99
CA ASP A 82 4.36 1.58 -6.22
C ASP A 82 4.21 0.13 -6.72
N VAL A 83 5.31 -0.63 -6.82
CA VAL A 83 5.31 -2.03 -7.25
C VAL A 83 4.50 -2.92 -6.30
N ILE A 84 4.61 -2.71 -4.98
CA ILE A 84 3.81 -3.44 -3.98
C ILE A 84 2.32 -3.12 -4.16
N ALA A 85 1.96 -1.86 -4.44
CA ALA A 85 0.57 -1.50 -4.69
C ALA A 85 0.03 -2.11 -5.99
N MET A 86 0.81 -2.08 -7.07
CA MET A 86 0.47 -2.70 -8.36
C MET A 86 0.23 -4.20 -8.21
N THR A 87 1.15 -4.93 -7.56
CA THR A 87 1.03 -6.38 -7.36
C THR A 87 -0.11 -6.78 -6.42
N ARG A 88 -0.60 -5.83 -5.61
CA ARG A 88 -1.77 -6.02 -4.73
C ARG A 88 -3.08 -5.57 -5.35
N GLY A 89 -3.07 -4.98 -6.54
CA GLY A 89 -4.26 -4.44 -7.21
C GLY A 89 -4.83 -3.23 -6.49
N ARG A 90 -3.95 -2.38 -5.94
CA ARG A 90 -4.31 -1.16 -5.21
C ARG A 90 -3.56 0.06 -5.72
N TYR A 91 -2.99 0.01 -6.92
CA TYR A 91 -2.22 1.13 -7.42
C TYR A 91 -3.11 2.31 -7.82
N GLY A 92 -4.36 2.06 -8.21
CA GLY A 92 -5.35 3.11 -8.45
C GLY A 92 -5.66 3.95 -7.22
N ALA A 93 -5.52 3.40 -6.01
CA ALA A 93 -5.66 4.17 -4.78
C ALA A 93 -4.50 5.16 -4.55
N LEU A 94 -3.33 4.90 -5.13
CA LEU A 94 -2.13 5.75 -5.01
C LEU A 94 -1.94 6.70 -6.20
N ALA A 95 -2.16 6.19 -7.42
CA ALA A 95 -1.87 6.87 -8.68
C ALA A 95 -3.14 7.25 -9.49
N GLY A 96 -4.33 7.05 -8.92
CA GLY A 96 -5.59 7.42 -9.57
C GLY A 96 -5.87 6.61 -10.84
N GLU A 97 -6.30 7.30 -11.90
CA GLU A 97 -6.69 6.66 -13.16
C GLU A 97 -5.55 5.85 -13.80
N ASP A 98 -4.31 6.35 -13.73
CA ASP A 98 -3.17 5.63 -14.29
C ASP A 98 -2.87 4.35 -13.54
N GLY A 99 -3.08 4.35 -12.21
CA GLY A 99 -2.97 3.14 -11.40
C GLY A 99 -4.10 2.15 -11.63
N ALA A 100 -5.33 2.64 -11.85
CA ALA A 100 -6.49 1.80 -12.09
C ALA A 100 -6.36 0.91 -13.35
N LYS A 101 -5.58 1.37 -14.34
CA LYS A 101 -5.24 0.55 -15.53
C LYS A 101 -4.46 -0.70 -15.16
N PHE A 102 -3.48 -0.59 -14.24
CA PHE A 102 -2.73 -1.73 -13.72
C PHE A 102 -3.63 -2.66 -12.91
N ASP A 103 -4.46 -2.11 -12.03
CA ASP A 103 -5.37 -2.91 -11.20
C ASP A 103 -6.36 -3.72 -12.06
N TYR A 104 -6.88 -3.11 -13.14
CA TYR A 104 -7.73 -3.80 -14.11
C TYR A 104 -7.01 -4.97 -14.78
N VAL A 105 -5.79 -4.76 -15.28
CA VAL A 105 -5.02 -5.82 -15.94
C VAL A 105 -4.68 -6.94 -14.97
N LEU A 106 -4.29 -6.62 -13.72
CA LEU A 106 -4.03 -7.61 -12.69
C LEU A 106 -5.26 -8.50 -12.45
N ALA A 107 -6.45 -7.89 -12.34
CA ALA A 107 -7.70 -8.60 -12.14
C ALA A 107 -8.10 -9.43 -13.38
N LEU A 108 -7.93 -8.87 -14.59
CA LEU A 108 -8.23 -9.55 -15.84
C LEU A 108 -7.39 -10.81 -16.04
N LEU A 109 -6.10 -10.74 -15.72
CA LEU A 109 -5.17 -11.85 -15.85
C LEU A 109 -5.23 -12.85 -14.69
N ASP A 110 -5.96 -12.52 -13.63
CA ASP A 110 -6.02 -13.29 -12.37
C ASP A 110 -4.63 -13.71 -11.85
N ALA A 111 -3.65 -12.80 -11.94
CA ALA A 111 -2.27 -13.13 -11.57
C ALA A 111 -2.16 -13.59 -10.10
N ARG A 112 -3.02 -13.09 -9.23
CA ARG A 112 -3.06 -13.48 -7.81
C ARG A 112 -3.72 -14.84 -7.57
N GLY A 113 -4.51 -15.37 -8.51
CA GLY A 113 -5.05 -16.73 -8.44
C GLY A 113 -4.00 -17.81 -8.74
N THR A 114 -2.79 -17.43 -9.17
CA THR A 114 -1.71 -18.35 -9.54
C THR A 114 -0.72 -18.69 -8.41
N VAL A 115 -0.84 -18.04 -7.25
CA VAL A 115 0.10 -18.15 -6.10
C VAL A 115 -0.60 -18.51 -4.81
#